data_AF-A0A318LI11-F1
#
_entry.id   AF-A0A318LI11-F1
#
_cell.length_a   1.000
_cell.length_b   1.000
_cell.length_c   1.000
_cell.angle_alpha   90.00
_cell.angle_beta   90.00
_cell.angle_gamma   90.00
#
_symmetry.space_group_name_H-M   'P 1'
#
loop_
_entity.id
_entity.type
_entity.pdbx_description
1 polymer ?
#
loop_
_entity_poly.entity_id
_entity_poly.type
_entity_poly.pdbx_seq_one_letter_code
_entity_poly.pdbx_strand_id
1 'polypeptide(L)'
;MPEGGGFELGSDLTAHATQIDACTDQLNQAVDAANTVSMPTDAYGILCQPFRMLLDPVEQYGIDALKEAVSAMQATADKVRKAAETYQGTEDSVTDAFKGGEV
;
A
#
# COMPACT_ATOMS: atom_id res chain seq x y z
N MET A 1 -2.10 14.93 33.20
CA MET A 1 -1.02 14.62 32.25
C MET A 1 -1.30 13.20 31.79
N PRO A 2 -1.32 12.89 30.47
CA PRO A 2 -1.48 11.51 30.04
C PRO A 2 -0.29 10.70 30.58
N GLU A 3 -0.58 9.62 31.29
CA GLU A 3 0.42 8.72 31.85
C GLU A 3 1.00 7.88 30.71
N GLY A 4 2.23 8.17 30.27
CA GLY A 4 2.90 7.41 29.20
C GLY A 4 3.76 8.25 28.24
N GLY A 5 4.64 9.12 28.76
CA GLY A 5 5.38 10.12 27.97
C GLY A 5 6.55 9.61 27.12
N GLY A 6 6.40 8.48 26.43
CA GLY A 6 7.37 7.95 25.45
C GLY A 6 6.72 7.74 24.08
N PHE A 7 7.51 7.81 23.00
CA PHE A 7 7.06 7.45 21.66
C PHE A 7 7.39 5.98 21.39
N GLU A 8 6.38 5.14 21.13
CA GLU A 8 6.61 3.76 20.65
C GLU A 8 6.75 3.72 19.13
N LEU A 9 7.80 4.37 18.61
CA LEU A 9 7.97 4.59 17.18
C LEU A 9 7.92 3.30 16.36
N GLY A 10 8.46 2.19 16.89
CA GLY A 10 8.42 0.89 16.22
C GLY A 10 6.99 0.37 16.02
N SER A 11 6.19 0.30 17.09
CA SER A 11 4.82 -0.20 17.04
C SER A 11 3.91 0.72 16.22
N ASP A 12 4.09 2.04 16.32
CA ASP A 12 3.36 3.04 15.53
C ASP A 12 3.64 2.90 14.03
N LEU A 13 4.90 2.71 13.63
CA LEU A 13 5.28 2.50 12.23
C LEU A 13 4.75 1.17 11.70
N THR A 14 4.81 0.09 12.49
CA THR A 14 4.19 -1.19 12.12
C THR A 14 2.68 -1.05 11.91
N ALA A 15 1.99 -0.36 12.82
CA ALA A 15 0.56 -0.09 12.69
C ALA A 15 0.23 0.76 11.45
N HIS A 16 1.08 1.73 11.10
CA HIS A 16 0.92 2.51 9.88
C HIS A 16 1.12 1.66 8.62
N ALA A 17 2.12 0.77 8.59
CA ALA A 17 2.30 -0.15 7.48
C ALA A 17 1.07 -1.04 7.26
N THR A 18 0.44 -1.52 8.34
CA THR A 18 -0.83 -2.28 8.26
C THR A 18 -1.98 -1.45 7.67
N GLN A 19 -2.06 -0.15 7.97
CA GLN A 19 -3.06 0.73 7.34
C GLN A 19 -2.80 0.90 5.83
N ILE A 20 -1.53 0.94 5.41
CA ILE A 20 -1.16 0.98 3.99
C ILE A 20 -1.53 -0.34 3.30
N ASP A 21 -1.37 -1.49 3.95
CA ASP A 21 -1.84 -2.78 3.42
C ASP A 21 -3.36 -2.75 3.18
N ALA A 22 -4.13 -2.24 4.14
CA ALA A 22 -5.58 -2.13 3.98
C ALA A 22 -5.98 -1.23 2.78
N CYS A 23 -5.21 -0.18 2.48
CA CYS A 23 -5.42 0.62 1.28
C CYS A 23 -5.03 -0.15 0.01
N THR A 24 -3.96 -0.95 0.06
CA THR A 24 -3.54 -1.84 -1.02
C THR A 24 -4.64 -2.86 -1.35
N ASP A 25 -5.30 -3.43 -0.34
CA ASP A 25 -6.41 -4.36 -0.53
C ASP A 25 -7.60 -3.72 -1.25
N GLN A 26 -7.93 -2.47 -0.90
CA GLN A 26 -8.98 -1.71 -1.59
C GLN A 26 -8.62 -1.44 -3.06
N LEU A 27 -7.35 -1.14 -3.35
CA LEU A 27 -6.87 -0.94 -4.71
C LEU A 27 -6.91 -2.25 -5.51
N ASN A 28 -6.55 -3.39 -4.90
CA ASN A 28 -6.70 -4.71 -5.53
C ASN A 28 -8.16 -5.02 -5.84
N GLN A 29 -9.09 -4.71 -4.93
CA GLN A 29 -10.52 -4.86 -5.19
C GLN A 29 -10.97 -4.00 -6.38
N ALA A 30 -10.44 -2.79 -6.53
CA ALA A 30 -10.72 -1.95 -7.68
C ALA A 30 -10.17 -2.53 -8.99
N VAL A 31 -8.97 -3.13 -8.98
CA VAL A 31 -8.40 -3.85 -10.13
C VAL A 31 -9.27 -5.04 -10.52
N ASP A 32 -9.71 -5.84 -9.56
CA ASP A 32 -10.57 -7.00 -9.80
C ASP A 32 -11.91 -6.58 -10.40
N ALA A 33 -12.51 -5.51 -9.87
CA ALA A 33 -13.72 -4.93 -10.42
C ALA A 33 -13.50 -4.43 -11.86
N ALA A 34 -12.39 -3.72 -12.13
CA ALA A 34 -12.08 -3.23 -13.48
C ALA A 34 -11.89 -4.38 -14.49
N ASN A 35 -11.21 -5.47 -14.10
CA ASN A 35 -11.06 -6.66 -14.94
C ASN A 35 -12.39 -7.39 -15.17
N THR A 36 -13.30 -7.36 -14.19
CA THR A 36 -14.63 -8.01 -14.29
C THR A 36 -15.61 -7.21 -15.15
N VAL A 37 -15.53 -5.87 -15.08
CA VAL A 37 -16.45 -4.94 -15.75
C VAL A 37 -15.96 -4.56 -17.15
N SER A 38 -14.89 -5.18 -17.67
CA SER A 38 -14.48 -5.00 -19.07
C SER A 38 -15.66 -5.34 -19.99
N MET A 39 -16.36 -4.30 -20.44
CA MET A 39 -17.69 -4.45 -21.01
C MET A 39 -17.56 -5.13 -22.36
N PRO A 40 -18.25 -6.27 -22.57
CA PRO A 40 -18.29 -6.89 -23.88
C PRO A 40 -18.93 -5.93 -24.89
N THR A 41 -18.45 -5.95 -26.14
CA THR A 41 -18.78 -4.98 -27.20
C THR A 41 -20.29 -4.88 -27.48
N ASP A 42 -21.06 -5.89 -27.11
CA ASP A 42 -22.53 -5.94 -27.19
C ASP A 42 -23.23 -5.05 -26.14
N ALA A 43 -22.60 -4.75 -25.00
CA ALA A 43 -23.14 -3.89 -23.95
C ALA A 43 -23.29 -2.42 -24.39
N TYR A 44 -22.50 -1.97 -25.37
CA TYR A 44 -22.57 -0.60 -25.91
C TYR A 44 -23.74 -0.42 -26.90
N GLY A 45 -24.44 -1.49 -27.28
CA GLY A 45 -25.46 -1.46 -28.33
C GLY A 45 -24.86 -1.20 -29.72
N ILE A 46 -25.58 -1.60 -30.77
CA ILE A 46 -25.08 -1.60 -32.18
C ILE A 46 -24.51 -0.23 -32.61
N LEU A 47 -25.07 0.87 -32.12
CA LEU A 47 -24.68 2.22 -32.54
C LEU A 47 -23.37 2.72 -31.91
N CYS A 48 -23.04 2.27 -30.69
CA CYS A 48 -21.86 2.77 -29.98
C CYS A 48 -20.64 1.83 -30.06
N GLN A 49 -20.74 0.70 -30.75
CA GLN A 49 -19.62 -0.23 -30.99
C GLN A 49 -18.37 0.43 -31.59
N PRO A 50 -18.45 1.40 -32.54
CA PRO A 50 -17.26 2.05 -33.08
C PRO A 50 -16.51 2.89 -32.04
N PHE A 51 -17.21 3.44 -31.05
CA PHE A 51 -16.60 4.24 -29.98
C PHE A 51 -15.85 3.37 -28.96
N ARG A 52 -16.19 2.08 -28.86
CA ARG A 52 -15.50 1.13 -27.98
C ARG A 52 -14.00 1.03 -28.29
N MET A 53 -13.65 0.90 -29.57
CA MET A 53 -12.25 0.82 -30.01
C MET A 53 -11.42 2.04 -29.58
N LEU A 54 -12.05 3.19 -29.37
CA LEU A 54 -11.39 4.42 -28.92
C LEU A 54 -11.23 4.46 -27.39
N LEU A 55 -12.04 3.68 -26.66
CA LEU A 55 -12.06 3.59 -25.20
C LEU A 55 -11.18 2.46 -24.66
N ASP A 56 -10.93 1.39 -25.43
CA ASP A 56 -10.07 0.27 -25.03
C ASP A 56 -8.70 0.72 -24.47
N PRO A 57 -7.97 1.68 -25.11
CA PRO A 57 -6.68 2.12 -24.58
C PRO A 57 -6.83 2.86 -23.25
N VAL A 58 -7.89 3.64 -23.08
CA VAL A 58 -8.14 4.44 -21.87
C VAL A 58 -8.48 3.52 -20.70
N GLU A 59 -9.27 2.47 -20.94
CA GLU A 59 -9.55 1.44 -19.95
C GLU A 59 -8.29 0.72 -19.52
N GLN A 60 -7.43 0.34 -20.47
CA GLN A 60 -6.15 -0.31 -20.15
C GLN A 60 -5.24 0.61 -19.32
N TYR A 61 -5.13 1.89 -19.66
CA TYR A 61 -4.37 2.86 -18.86
C TYR A 61 -4.90 2.98 -17.43
N GLY A 62 -6.23 2.93 -17.24
CA GLY A 62 -6.84 2.94 -15.92
C GLY A 62 -6.45 1.71 -15.10
N ILE A 63 -6.53 0.52 -15.70
CA ILE A 63 -6.13 -0.75 -15.05
C ILE A 63 -4.65 -0.73 -14.69
N ASP A 64 -3.80 -0.27 -15.61
CA ASP A 64 -2.34 -0.22 -15.38
C ASP A 64 -1.99 0.78 -14.27
N ALA A 65 -2.64 1.94 -14.24
CA ALA A 65 -2.47 2.93 -13.17
C ALA A 65 -2.86 2.38 -11.79
N LEU A 66 -3.96 1.60 -11.71
CA LEU A 66 -4.36 0.95 -10.46
C LEU A 66 -3.32 -0.09 -10.00
N LYS A 67 -2.78 -0.89 -10.93
CA LYS A 67 -1.72 -1.88 -10.62
C LYS A 67 -0.42 -1.21 -10.16
N GLU A 68 -0.06 -0.09 -10.78
CA GLU A 68 1.10 0.70 -10.36
C GLU A 68 0.89 1.29 -8.96
N ALA A 69 -0.32 1.79 -8.67
CA ALA A 69 -0.68 2.26 -7.33
C ALA A 69 -0.56 1.15 -6.27
N VAL A 70 -1.05 -0.07 -6.55
CA VAL A 70 -0.86 -1.24 -5.67
C VAL A 70 0.61 -1.49 -5.39
N SER A 71 1.43 -1.52 -6.44
CA SER A 71 2.88 -1.79 -6.33
C SER A 71 3.59 -0.70 -5.50
N ALA A 72 3.22 0.57 -5.71
CA ALA A 72 3.78 1.70 -4.98
C ALA A 72 3.37 1.68 -3.49
N MET A 73 2.13 1.31 -3.18
CA MET A 73 1.66 1.19 -1.79
C MET A 73 2.37 0.04 -1.06
N GLN A 74 2.51 -1.13 -1.69
CA GLN A 74 3.27 -2.26 -1.12
C GLN A 74 4.72 -1.87 -0.84
N ALA A 75 5.39 -1.25 -1.81
CA ALA A 75 6.76 -0.77 -1.63
C ALA A 75 6.88 0.29 -0.51
N THR A 76 5.82 1.06 -0.26
CA THR A 76 5.78 2.05 0.82
C THR A 76 5.60 1.37 2.17
N ALA A 77 4.66 0.43 2.30
CA ALA A 77 4.48 -0.37 3.51
C ALA A 77 5.77 -1.09 3.92
N ASP A 78 6.48 -1.69 2.98
CA ASP A 78 7.76 -2.37 3.23
C ASP A 78 8.85 -1.42 3.73
N LYS A 79 8.95 -0.22 3.14
CA LYS A 79 9.89 0.81 3.61
C LYS A 79 9.57 1.27 5.03
N VAL A 80 8.29 1.39 5.37
CA VAL A 80 7.84 1.76 6.72
C VAL A 80 8.18 0.65 7.73
N ARG A 81 7.94 -0.63 7.40
CA ARG A 81 8.36 -1.76 8.25
C ARG A 81 9.87 -1.79 8.47
N LYS A 82 10.64 -1.60 7.41
CA LYS A 82 12.11 -1.54 7.50
C LYS A 82 12.59 -0.38 8.36
N ALA A 83 11.91 0.76 8.31
CA ALA A 83 12.21 1.88 9.21
C ALA A 83 11.96 1.48 10.67
N ALA A 84 10.82 0.84 10.97
CA ALA A 84 10.50 0.34 12.30
C ALA A 84 11.58 -0.62 12.84
N GLU A 85 12.01 -1.58 12.02
CA GLU A 85 13.09 -2.52 12.35
C GLU A 85 14.42 -1.81 12.62
N THR A 86 14.75 -0.79 11.82
CA THR A 86 15.99 -0.01 11.97
C THR A 86 15.99 0.77 13.28
N TYR A 87 14.87 1.40 13.63
CA TYR A 87 14.72 2.10 14.91
C TYR A 87 14.83 1.13 16.08
N GLN A 88 14.10 0.01 16.06
CA GLN A 88 14.15 -0.99 17.13
C GLN A 88 15.57 -1.54 17.32
N GLY A 89 16.25 -1.91 16.23
CA GLY A 89 17.62 -2.43 16.31
C GLY A 89 18.63 -1.40 16.84
N THR A 90 18.40 -0.11 16.58
CA THR A 90 19.23 0.98 17.14
C THR A 90 18.99 1.10 18.65
N GLU A 91 17.74 1.11 19.09
CA GLU A 91 17.36 1.15 20.51
C GLU A 91 17.90 -0.05 21.29
N ASP A 92 17.78 -1.26 20.72
CA ASP A 92 18.29 -2.49 21.33
C ASP A 92 19.82 -2.42 21.47
N SER A 93 20.53 -1.99 20.43
CA SER A 93 22.00 -1.85 20.44
C SER A 93 22.48 -0.84 21.49
N VAL A 94 21.78 0.29 21.63
CA VAL A 94 22.10 1.30 22.64
C VAL A 94 21.80 0.75 24.03
N THR A 95 20.64 0.14 24.22
CA THR A 95 20.22 -0.47 25.51
C THR A 95 21.23 -1.52 25.98
N ASP A 96 21.70 -2.38 25.07
CA ASP A 96 22.70 -3.40 25.39
C ASP A 96 24.06 -2.80 25.75
N ALA A 97 24.47 -1.72 25.08
CA ALA A 97 25.70 -1.00 25.43
C ALA A 97 25.62 -0.39 26.85
N PHE A 98 24.46 0.15 27.24
CA PHE A 98 24.26 0.65 28.61
C PHE A 98 24.29 -0.46 29.66
N LYS A 99 23.61 -1.59 29.40
CA LYS A 99 23.66 -2.76 30.30
C LYS A 99 25.06 -3.36 30.43
N GLY A 100 25.85 -3.36 29.35
CA GLY A 100 27.22 -3.86 29.33
C GLY A 100 28.26 -2.92 29.97
N GLY A 101 27.92 -1.64 30.18
CA GLY A 101 28.77 -0.65 30.85
C GLY A 101 28.58 -0.55 32.36
N GLU A 102 27.64 -1.31 32.94
CA GLU A 102 27.32 -1.31 34.37
C GLU A 102 28.14 -2.35 35.19
N VAL A 103 29.32 -2.75 34.68
CA VAL A 103 30.30 -3.63 35.35
C VAL A 103 31.62 -2.94 35.69
#